data_AF-A0A833H1F7-F1
#
_entry.id   AF-A0A833H1F7-F1
#
_cell.length_a   1.000
_cell.length_b   1.000
_cell.length_c   1.000
_cell.angle_alpha   90.00
_cell.angle_beta   90.00
_cell.angle_gamma   90.00
#
_symmetry.space_group_name_H-M   'P 1'
#
loop_
_entity.id
_entity.type
_entity.pdbx_description
1 polymer ?
#
loop_
_entity_poly.entity_id
_entity_poly.type
_entity_poly.pdbx_seq_one_letter_code
_entity_poly.pdbx_strand_id
1 'polypeptide(L)'
;MKRILYPDHTAAIAGVPELMQDFAGANGLEASRYELSDLQKLLASEGTASSEFAAWLQESPIALLSVPTTVRIDERLLRLTESEAFATASTGTDHVDFSFLEREGLPYFSAPGENALSVVEYVLAALPLLFDPDRLCKAEGDFSLGIVGYGRIGSALGAVAHRLGWTVRAYDPPLFHSTEEDLHSVLQSDVITFHVPLTKEGRHATRGMINDAFLDQANPSSVWINAARGPVIAPETLRRLCNEFRTVIDVFPSEPAKPDWLEKATLVSPHVAGYSWKARFAGVFRVLQSFAAARSLSMPFRIEDYRPERFALNGLDFLEAESQSLKSDPDSFSERRNRYPSRSSFRDEMELGRLEGLSGLNAGSAHGRYFGRIFEAWNELHLY
;
A
#
# COMPACT_ATOMS: atom_id res chain seq x y z
N MET A 1 -21.49 26.36 -7.06
CA MET A 1 -21.68 25.07 -6.34
C MET A 1 -20.40 24.82 -5.55
N LYS A 2 -20.42 24.13 -4.40
CA LYS A 2 -19.14 23.77 -3.75
C LYS A 2 -18.54 22.57 -4.46
N ARG A 3 -17.20 22.49 -4.49
CA ARG A 3 -16.46 21.44 -5.20
C ARG A 3 -15.84 20.42 -4.24
N ILE A 4 -15.74 19.19 -4.69
CA ILE A 4 -14.82 18.17 -4.17
C ILE A 4 -13.68 18.06 -5.18
N LEU A 5 -12.47 18.34 -4.72
CA LEU A 5 -11.28 18.26 -5.54
C LEU A 5 -10.51 16.97 -5.25
N TYR A 6 -10.12 16.26 -6.31
CA TYR A 6 -9.34 15.04 -6.21
C TYR A 6 -8.30 14.95 -7.35
N PRO A 7 -7.14 14.34 -7.11
CA PRO A 7 -6.04 14.37 -8.05
C PRO A 7 -6.22 13.36 -9.19
N ASP A 8 -5.57 13.64 -10.31
CA ASP A 8 -5.42 12.80 -11.50
C ASP A 8 -5.11 11.33 -11.23
N HIS A 9 -4.18 11.01 -10.33
CA HIS A 9 -3.85 9.61 -9.99
C HIS A 9 -4.98 8.90 -9.21
N THR A 10 -5.79 9.63 -8.44
CA THR A 10 -7.00 9.08 -7.81
C THR A 10 -8.06 8.82 -8.89
N ALA A 11 -8.17 9.71 -9.87
CA ALA A 11 -9.04 9.52 -11.04
C ALA A 11 -8.61 8.36 -11.95
N ALA A 12 -7.35 7.91 -11.88
CA ALA A 12 -6.85 6.76 -12.62
C ALA A 12 -7.32 5.41 -12.05
N ILE A 13 -7.90 5.39 -10.86
CA ILE A 13 -8.49 4.18 -10.27
C ILE A 13 -9.85 3.93 -10.95
N ALA A 14 -10.01 2.76 -11.59
CA ALA A 14 -11.26 2.39 -12.26
C ALA A 14 -12.47 2.52 -11.32
N GLY A 15 -13.54 3.16 -11.79
CA GLY A 15 -14.78 3.40 -11.05
C GLY A 15 -14.78 4.66 -10.16
N VAL A 16 -13.61 5.23 -9.83
CA VAL A 16 -13.54 6.40 -8.94
C VAL A 16 -14.12 7.66 -9.56
N PRO A 17 -13.88 7.99 -10.85
CA PRO A 17 -14.53 9.13 -11.49
C PRO A 17 -16.07 9.06 -11.42
N GLU A 18 -16.64 7.89 -11.65
CA GLU A 18 -18.08 7.63 -11.56
C GLU A 18 -18.58 7.80 -10.12
N LEU A 19 -17.91 7.19 -9.14
CA LEU A 19 -18.24 7.35 -7.71
C LEU A 19 -18.21 8.83 -7.29
N MET A 20 -17.20 9.59 -7.71
CA MET A 20 -17.07 11.00 -7.38
C MET A 20 -18.22 11.82 -7.96
N GLN A 21 -18.60 11.57 -9.23
CA GLN A 21 -19.72 12.25 -9.87
C GLN A 21 -21.05 11.90 -9.22
N ASP A 22 -21.30 10.63 -8.94
CA ASP A 22 -22.53 10.16 -8.29
C ASP A 22 -22.66 10.74 -6.87
N PHE A 23 -21.57 10.69 -6.09
CA PHE A 23 -21.53 11.26 -4.75
C PHE A 23 -21.78 12.77 -4.76
N ALA A 24 -21.12 13.48 -5.67
CA ALA A 24 -21.26 14.93 -5.76
C ALA A 24 -22.69 15.32 -6.21
N GLY A 25 -23.22 14.64 -7.22
CA GLY A 25 -24.58 14.85 -7.74
C GLY A 25 -25.67 14.58 -6.70
N ALA A 26 -25.54 13.51 -5.91
CA ALA A 26 -26.49 13.18 -4.84
C ALA A 26 -26.51 14.22 -3.70
N ASN A 27 -25.50 15.09 -3.63
CA ASN A 27 -25.27 16.03 -2.53
C ASN A 27 -25.24 17.50 -2.95
N GLY A 28 -25.56 17.82 -4.21
CA GLY A 28 -25.49 19.19 -4.71
C GLY A 28 -24.08 19.79 -4.69
N LEU A 29 -23.07 18.92 -4.85
CA LEU A 29 -21.65 19.26 -4.96
C LEU A 29 -21.16 18.97 -6.38
N GLU A 30 -20.06 19.60 -6.77
CA GLU A 30 -19.40 19.32 -8.04
C GLU A 30 -18.12 18.52 -7.79
N ALA A 31 -17.90 17.44 -8.55
CA ALA A 31 -16.63 16.71 -8.51
C ALA A 31 -15.70 17.24 -9.60
N SER A 32 -14.52 17.75 -9.20
CA SER A 32 -13.54 18.27 -10.16
C SER A 32 -12.17 17.63 -9.94
N ARG A 33 -11.62 17.08 -11.03
CA ARG A 33 -10.25 16.54 -11.06
C ARG A 33 -9.25 17.69 -11.18
N TYR A 34 -8.11 17.58 -10.49
CA TYR A 34 -6.96 18.45 -10.73
C TYR A 34 -5.70 17.64 -11.08
N GLU A 35 -4.77 18.26 -11.80
CA GLU A 35 -3.46 17.66 -12.09
C GLU A 35 -2.52 17.87 -10.91
N LEU A 36 -2.01 16.78 -10.32
CA LEU A 36 -1.11 16.86 -9.16
C LEU A 36 0.12 17.74 -9.44
N SER A 37 0.63 17.67 -10.66
CA SER A 37 1.82 18.44 -11.07
C SER A 37 1.61 19.95 -10.99
N ASP A 38 0.40 20.45 -11.22
CA ASP A 38 0.11 21.89 -11.19
C ASP A 38 -0.02 22.39 -9.75
N LEU A 39 -0.63 21.59 -8.87
CA LEU A 39 -0.62 21.87 -7.42
C LEU A 39 0.80 21.87 -6.87
N GLN A 40 1.64 20.91 -7.27
CA GLN A 40 3.04 20.84 -6.83
C GLN A 40 3.86 22.04 -7.32
N LYS A 41 3.69 22.48 -8.58
CA LYS A 41 4.35 23.70 -9.09
C LYS A 41 3.93 24.93 -8.31
N LEU A 42 2.64 25.08 -7.99
CA LEU A 42 2.13 26.19 -7.18
C LEU A 42 2.68 26.15 -5.73
N LEU A 43 2.81 24.95 -5.16
CA LEU A 43 3.49 24.69 -3.89
C LEU A 43 5.03 24.75 -3.97
N ALA A 44 5.63 24.91 -5.14
CA ALA A 44 7.06 25.19 -5.27
C ALA A 44 7.32 26.69 -5.40
N SER A 45 6.44 27.44 -6.08
CA SER A 45 6.61 28.86 -6.41
C SER A 45 6.23 29.85 -5.29
N GLU A 46 6.06 29.39 -4.05
CA GLU A 46 5.55 30.21 -2.92
C GLU A 46 4.21 30.90 -3.18
N GLY A 47 3.40 30.39 -4.13
CA GLY A 47 2.16 31.03 -4.53
C GLY A 47 2.36 32.37 -5.26
N THR A 48 3.59 32.74 -5.59
CA THR A 48 3.94 33.99 -6.29
C THR A 48 3.69 33.91 -7.80
N ALA A 49 3.57 32.71 -8.35
CA ALA A 49 3.18 32.51 -9.73
C ALA A 49 1.66 32.64 -9.87
N SER A 50 1.18 33.78 -10.38
CA SER A 50 -0.16 33.88 -10.93
C SER A 50 -0.28 32.87 -12.07
N SER A 51 -0.98 31.76 -11.84
CA SER A 51 -1.25 30.73 -12.83
C SER A 51 -2.76 30.60 -13.04
N GLU A 52 -3.15 30.15 -14.24
CA GLU A 52 -4.54 29.78 -14.55
C GLU A 52 -5.08 28.77 -13.52
N PHE A 53 -4.23 27.86 -13.05
CA PHE A 53 -4.58 26.90 -12.00
C PHE A 53 -4.88 27.55 -10.64
N ALA A 54 -4.10 28.56 -10.24
CA ALA A 54 -4.37 29.30 -9.00
C ALA A 54 -5.70 30.05 -9.07
N ALA A 55 -6.03 30.65 -10.22
CA ALA A 55 -7.34 31.27 -10.45
C ALA A 55 -8.46 30.22 -10.41
N TRP A 56 -8.26 29.06 -11.07
CA TRP A 56 -9.22 27.97 -11.09
C TRP A 56 -9.55 27.39 -9.69
N LEU A 57 -8.55 27.31 -8.80
CA LEU A 57 -8.78 26.92 -7.39
C LEU A 57 -9.74 27.88 -6.66
N GLN A 58 -9.77 29.15 -7.06
CA GLN A 58 -10.57 30.20 -6.43
C GLN A 58 -11.95 30.42 -7.08
N GLU A 59 -12.22 29.80 -8.24
CA GLU A 59 -13.49 29.95 -8.98
C GLU A 59 -14.73 29.50 -8.18
N SER A 60 -14.57 28.54 -7.28
CA SER A 60 -15.67 28.03 -6.46
C SER A 60 -15.15 27.41 -5.15
N PRO A 61 -15.90 27.57 -4.04
CA PRO A 61 -15.49 27.05 -2.73
C PRO A 61 -15.24 25.55 -2.77
N ILE A 62 -14.23 25.10 -2.02
CA ILE A 62 -13.81 23.69 -1.98
C ILE A 62 -14.31 23.07 -0.66
N ALA A 63 -15.33 22.21 -0.75
CA ALA A 63 -15.89 21.51 0.41
C ALA A 63 -14.95 20.42 0.94
N LEU A 64 -14.20 19.79 0.04
CA LEU A 64 -13.23 18.75 0.35
C LEU A 64 -12.09 18.77 -0.67
N LEU A 65 -10.85 18.87 -0.20
CA LEU A 65 -9.65 18.67 -1.01
C LEU A 65 -8.98 17.35 -0.62
N SER A 66 -9.05 16.37 -1.53
CA SER A 66 -8.25 15.15 -1.42
C SER A 66 -6.87 15.37 -2.02
N VAL A 67 -5.81 15.02 -1.28
CA VAL A 67 -4.41 15.10 -1.74
C VAL A 67 -3.66 13.79 -1.47
N PRO A 68 -2.62 13.45 -2.27
CA PRO A 68 -1.75 12.32 -1.99
C PRO A 68 -0.81 12.59 -0.81
N THR A 69 -0.15 11.54 -0.32
CA THR A 69 0.89 11.62 0.72
C THR A 69 2.13 12.42 0.30
N THR A 70 2.29 12.74 -0.98
CA THR A 70 3.38 13.58 -1.49
C THR A 70 3.10 15.08 -1.37
N VAL A 71 1.89 15.47 -0.96
CA VAL A 71 1.50 16.87 -0.73
C VAL A 71 1.34 17.08 0.76
N ARG A 72 2.08 18.04 1.33
CA ARG A 72 1.93 18.39 2.74
C ARG A 72 0.62 19.15 2.97
N ILE A 73 -0.16 18.73 3.97
CA ILE A 73 -1.33 19.45 4.46
C ILE A 73 -0.88 20.36 5.61
N ASP A 74 -0.77 21.64 5.32
CA ASP A 74 -0.35 22.68 6.24
C ASP A 74 -1.02 24.03 5.89
N GLU A 75 -0.64 25.07 6.63
CA GLU A 75 -1.16 26.43 6.45
C GLU A 75 -0.95 26.98 5.03
N ARG A 76 0.11 26.54 4.35
CA ARG A 76 0.38 26.98 2.99
C ARG A 76 -0.64 26.39 2.01
N LEU A 77 -0.95 25.11 2.13
CA LEU A 77 -1.98 24.48 1.31
C LEU A 77 -3.34 25.15 1.54
N LEU A 78 -3.68 25.45 2.80
CA LEU A 78 -4.93 26.14 3.13
C LEU A 78 -5.00 27.53 2.49
N ARG A 79 -3.96 28.36 2.56
CA ARG A 79 -3.97 29.69 1.93
C ARG A 79 -4.18 29.66 0.42
N LEU A 80 -3.74 28.60 -0.26
CA LEU A 80 -3.90 28.46 -1.72
C LEU A 80 -5.28 27.97 -2.13
N THR A 81 -5.95 27.21 -1.25
CA THR A 81 -7.13 26.42 -1.62
C THR A 81 -8.38 26.79 -0.84
N GLU A 82 -8.25 27.47 0.31
CA GLU A 82 -9.35 27.84 1.21
C GLU A 82 -10.34 26.69 1.47
N SER A 83 -9.83 25.45 1.51
CA SER A 83 -10.65 24.24 1.57
C SER A 83 -11.28 24.06 2.95
N GLU A 84 -12.55 23.66 2.98
CA GLU A 84 -13.30 23.45 4.24
C GLU A 84 -12.94 22.14 4.96
N ALA A 85 -12.27 21.22 4.26
CA ALA A 85 -11.78 19.96 4.78
C ALA A 85 -10.69 19.39 3.87
N PHE A 86 -9.82 18.57 4.46
CA PHE A 86 -8.78 17.85 3.72
C PHE A 86 -8.99 16.35 3.82
N ALA A 87 -8.49 15.63 2.82
CA ALA A 87 -8.48 14.18 2.86
C ALA A 87 -7.25 13.56 2.21
N THR A 88 -6.98 12.31 2.59
CA THR A 88 -6.04 11.45 1.89
C THR A 88 -6.60 10.03 1.87
N ALA A 89 -6.76 9.45 0.68
CA ALA A 89 -7.19 8.05 0.51
C ALA A 89 -6.05 7.05 0.80
N SER A 90 -5.38 7.19 1.94
CA SER A 90 -4.28 6.33 2.36
C SER A 90 -4.23 6.20 3.89
N THR A 91 -3.38 5.30 4.38
CA THR A 91 -3.11 5.12 5.82
C THR A 91 -1.99 6.02 6.34
N GLY A 92 -1.09 6.50 5.48
CA GLY A 92 0.04 7.32 5.92
C GLY A 92 -0.42 8.72 6.34
N THR A 93 0.15 9.25 7.42
CA THR A 93 -0.16 10.59 7.94
C THR A 93 1.08 11.48 8.07
N ASP A 94 2.22 11.05 7.55
CA ASP A 94 3.51 11.75 7.67
C ASP A 94 3.50 13.15 7.04
N HIS A 95 2.61 13.37 6.07
CA HIS A 95 2.42 14.62 5.33
C HIS A 95 1.39 15.56 5.97
N VAL A 96 0.80 15.18 7.11
CA VAL A 96 -0.29 15.93 7.74
C VAL A 96 0.22 16.69 8.96
N ASP A 97 -0.01 18.00 9.01
CA ASP A 97 0.23 18.81 10.20
C ASP A 97 -1.02 18.84 11.09
N PHE A 98 -1.14 17.86 11.99
CA PHE A 98 -2.31 17.76 12.88
C PHE A 98 -2.44 18.93 13.86
N SER A 99 -1.31 19.51 14.30
CA SER A 99 -1.33 20.67 15.21
C SER A 99 -1.92 21.90 14.51
N PHE A 100 -1.59 22.09 13.23
CA PHE A 100 -2.21 23.10 12.39
C PHE A 100 -3.71 22.85 12.20
N LEU A 101 -4.11 21.62 11.81
CA LEU A 101 -5.51 21.31 11.56
C LEU A 101 -6.39 21.50 12.81
N GLU A 102 -5.88 21.10 13.98
CA GLU A 102 -6.57 21.28 15.26
C GLU A 102 -6.76 22.77 15.59
N ARG A 103 -5.72 23.60 15.39
CA ARG A 103 -5.77 25.04 15.63
C ARG A 103 -6.80 25.74 14.75
N GLU A 104 -6.87 25.38 13.46
CA GLU A 104 -7.81 25.98 12.51
C GLU A 104 -9.22 25.36 12.54
N GLY A 105 -9.41 24.28 13.32
CA GLY A 105 -10.69 23.56 13.39
C GLY A 105 -11.07 22.86 12.08
N LEU A 106 -10.08 22.43 11.29
CA LEU A 106 -10.29 21.85 9.96
C LEU A 106 -10.39 20.32 10.02
N PRO A 107 -11.50 19.72 9.54
CA PRO A 107 -11.62 18.27 9.47
C PRO A 107 -10.60 17.65 8.51
N TYR A 108 -10.06 16.50 8.92
CA TYR A 108 -9.24 15.65 8.08
C TYR A 108 -9.80 14.24 8.01
N PHE A 109 -9.92 13.71 6.79
CA PHE A 109 -10.44 12.37 6.52
C PHE A 109 -9.36 11.47 5.92
N SER A 110 -9.21 10.27 6.47
CA SER A 110 -8.25 9.28 5.97
C SER A 110 -8.87 7.89 5.89
N ALA A 111 -8.13 6.95 5.31
CA ALA A 111 -8.58 5.58 5.13
C ALA A 111 -7.58 4.56 5.72
N PRO A 112 -7.45 4.50 7.05
CA PRO A 112 -6.51 3.60 7.70
C PRO A 112 -6.93 2.14 7.52
N GLY A 113 -6.02 1.32 6.97
CA GLY A 113 -6.16 -0.13 6.89
C GLY A 113 -6.85 -0.69 5.65
N GLU A 114 -7.35 0.16 4.74
CA GLU A 114 -8.01 -0.30 3.49
C GLU A 114 -7.07 -1.07 2.55
N ASN A 115 -5.78 -0.81 2.65
CA ASN A 115 -4.76 -1.50 1.86
C ASN A 115 -4.12 -2.69 2.57
N ALA A 116 -4.53 -3.03 3.79
CA ALA A 116 -3.81 -4.00 4.60
C ALA A 116 -3.78 -5.39 3.93
N LEU A 117 -4.95 -5.89 3.51
CA LEU A 117 -5.05 -7.20 2.85
C LEU A 117 -4.33 -7.22 1.51
N SER A 118 -4.35 -6.12 0.76
CA SER A 118 -3.59 -6.00 -0.49
C SER A 118 -2.08 -6.20 -0.29
N VAL A 119 -1.52 -5.73 0.84
CA VAL A 119 -0.11 -5.98 1.19
C VAL A 119 0.11 -7.43 1.62
N VAL A 120 -0.83 -8.05 2.34
CA VAL A 120 -0.76 -9.48 2.67
C VAL A 120 -0.74 -10.32 1.39
N GLU A 121 -1.63 -10.03 0.44
CA GLU A 121 -1.69 -10.67 -0.88
C GLU A 121 -0.39 -10.51 -1.65
N TYR A 122 0.20 -9.31 -1.63
CA TYR A 122 1.50 -9.05 -2.26
C TYR A 122 2.59 -9.96 -1.69
N VAL A 123 2.68 -10.08 -0.36
CA VAL A 123 3.65 -10.96 0.30
C VAL A 123 3.44 -12.41 -0.15
N LEU A 124 2.20 -12.90 -0.09
CA LEU A 124 1.90 -14.30 -0.43
C LEU A 124 2.08 -14.61 -1.91
N ALA A 125 1.81 -13.66 -2.81
CA ALA A 125 2.04 -13.80 -4.24
C ALA A 125 3.55 -13.85 -4.58
N ALA A 126 4.41 -13.25 -3.75
CA ALA A 126 5.86 -13.30 -3.95
C ALA A 126 6.49 -14.65 -3.61
N LEU A 127 5.94 -15.37 -2.62
CA LEU A 127 6.55 -16.60 -2.11
C LEU A 127 6.70 -17.73 -3.13
N PRO A 128 5.72 -18.07 -4.00
CA PRO A 128 5.90 -19.13 -4.99
C PRO A 128 6.94 -18.80 -6.07
N LEU A 129 7.31 -17.52 -6.24
CA LEU A 129 8.42 -17.12 -7.12
C LEU A 129 9.80 -17.37 -6.49
N LEU A 130 9.84 -17.61 -5.17
CA LEU A 130 11.08 -17.73 -4.40
C LEU A 130 11.24 -19.11 -3.76
N PHE A 131 10.15 -19.83 -3.53
CA PHE A 131 10.18 -21.14 -2.89
C PHE A 131 9.43 -22.14 -3.75
N ASP A 132 9.84 -23.41 -3.64
CA ASP A 132 9.05 -24.51 -4.16
C ASP A 132 7.64 -24.47 -3.53
N PRO A 133 6.56 -24.32 -4.32
CA PRO A 133 5.21 -24.27 -3.80
C PRO A 133 4.82 -25.52 -3.00
N ASP A 134 5.41 -26.68 -3.30
CA ASP A 134 5.18 -27.88 -2.51
C ASP A 134 5.75 -27.73 -1.10
N ARG A 135 6.91 -27.05 -0.93
CA ARG A 135 7.45 -26.70 0.39
C ARG A 135 6.53 -25.73 1.13
N LEU A 136 5.96 -24.74 0.45
CA LEU A 136 4.99 -23.82 1.04
C LEU A 136 3.70 -24.54 1.49
N CYS A 137 3.39 -25.67 0.85
CA CYS A 137 2.25 -26.52 1.16
C CYS A 137 2.56 -27.68 2.12
N LYS A 138 3.82 -27.91 2.54
CA LYS A 138 4.20 -29.04 3.39
C LYS A 138 3.58 -28.96 4.79
N ALA A 139 3.70 -30.07 5.52
CA ALA A 139 3.14 -30.29 6.85
C ALA A 139 3.63 -29.24 7.88
N GLU A 140 2.86 -29.14 8.97
CA GLU A 140 3.04 -28.11 10.01
C GLU A 140 4.48 -27.99 10.49
N GLY A 141 5.00 -26.75 10.50
CA GLY A 141 6.29 -26.42 11.08
C GLY A 141 7.52 -26.44 10.15
N ASP A 142 7.41 -26.94 8.91
CA ASP A 142 8.54 -27.04 7.95
C ASP A 142 8.90 -25.71 7.26
N PHE A 143 8.04 -24.70 7.42
CA PHE A 143 8.24 -23.35 6.87
C PHE A 143 7.96 -22.30 7.93
N SER A 144 8.81 -21.27 8.00
CA SER A 144 8.75 -20.25 9.04
C SER A 144 8.67 -18.83 8.49
N LEU A 145 7.77 -18.03 9.08
CA LEU A 145 7.54 -16.64 8.74
C LEU A 145 7.83 -15.75 9.96
N GLY A 146 8.87 -14.95 9.86
CA GLY A 146 9.26 -13.92 10.82
C GLY A 146 8.65 -12.59 10.43
N ILE A 147 7.92 -11.97 11.35
CA ILE A 147 7.18 -10.72 11.13
C ILE A 147 7.71 -9.64 12.08
N VAL A 148 8.26 -8.56 11.52
CA VAL A 148 8.66 -7.36 12.27
C VAL A 148 7.57 -6.31 12.11
N GLY A 149 6.88 -5.99 13.21
CA GLY A 149 5.66 -5.19 13.23
C GLY A 149 4.41 -6.05 13.05
N TYR A 150 3.65 -6.23 14.12
CA TYR A 150 2.48 -7.11 14.21
C TYR A 150 1.18 -6.33 14.39
N GLY A 151 1.11 -5.14 13.79
CA GLY A 151 -0.13 -4.36 13.63
C GLY A 151 -1.04 -4.98 12.56
N ARG A 152 -1.95 -4.17 11.98
CA ARG A 152 -3.01 -4.63 11.06
C ARG A 152 -2.53 -5.56 9.93
N ILE A 153 -1.42 -5.25 9.28
CA ILE A 153 -0.88 -6.05 8.17
C ILE A 153 -0.20 -7.32 8.72
N GLY A 154 0.73 -7.15 9.66
CA GLY A 154 1.49 -8.26 10.23
C GLY A 154 0.60 -9.30 10.90
N SER A 155 -0.42 -8.88 11.66
CA SER A 155 -1.35 -9.81 12.32
C SER A 155 -2.24 -10.55 11.32
N ALA A 156 -2.69 -9.89 10.25
CA ALA A 156 -3.49 -10.54 9.20
C ALA A 156 -2.66 -11.58 8.43
N LEU A 157 -1.42 -11.23 8.08
CA LEU A 157 -0.48 -12.16 7.46
C LEU A 157 -0.14 -13.33 8.38
N GLY A 158 0.11 -13.07 9.67
CA GLY A 158 0.37 -14.12 10.67
C GLY A 158 -0.80 -15.08 10.85
N ALA A 159 -2.03 -14.57 10.87
CA ALA A 159 -3.23 -15.40 10.96
C ALA A 159 -3.35 -16.37 9.77
N VAL A 160 -3.11 -15.87 8.56
CA VAL A 160 -3.07 -16.71 7.34
C VAL A 160 -1.96 -17.74 7.44
N ALA A 161 -0.74 -17.31 7.76
CA ALA A 161 0.43 -18.20 7.83
C ALA A 161 0.21 -19.34 8.85
N HIS A 162 -0.43 -19.06 9.98
CA HIS A 162 -0.83 -20.10 10.92
C HIS A 162 -1.81 -21.11 10.33
N ARG A 163 -2.79 -20.67 9.54
CA ARG A 163 -3.72 -21.58 8.84
C ARG A 163 -3.04 -22.40 7.74
N LEU A 164 -1.99 -21.86 7.14
CA LEU A 164 -1.11 -22.61 6.23
C LEU A 164 -0.20 -23.61 6.97
N GLY A 165 -0.22 -23.66 8.30
CA GLY A 165 0.61 -24.55 9.12
C GLY A 165 2.05 -24.06 9.27
N TRP A 166 2.34 -22.79 8.98
CA TRP A 166 3.68 -22.23 9.11
C TRP A 166 4.00 -21.87 10.56
N THR A 167 5.28 -21.94 10.91
CA THR A 167 5.80 -21.40 12.17
C THR A 167 5.86 -19.88 12.07
N VAL A 168 4.95 -19.17 12.74
CA VAL A 168 4.96 -17.70 12.78
C VAL A 168 5.73 -17.22 13.99
N ARG A 169 6.67 -16.30 13.77
CA ARG A 169 7.40 -15.58 14.81
C ARG A 169 7.17 -14.10 14.62
N ALA A 170 6.91 -13.37 15.69
CA ALA A 170 6.59 -11.95 15.61
C ALA A 170 7.47 -11.14 16.57
N TYR A 171 7.93 -9.99 16.11
CA TYR A 171 8.64 -8.99 16.90
C TYR A 171 7.91 -7.65 16.80
N ASP A 172 7.30 -7.24 17.90
CA ASP A 172 6.63 -5.94 18.04
C ASP A 172 6.76 -5.47 19.50
N PRO A 173 7.88 -4.83 19.89
CA PRO A 173 8.10 -4.40 21.26
C PRO A 173 7.02 -3.47 21.82
N PRO A 174 6.43 -2.53 21.04
CA PRO A 174 5.29 -1.76 21.50
C PRO A 174 4.06 -2.59 21.90
N LEU A 175 3.74 -3.66 21.16
CA LEU A 175 2.55 -4.48 21.41
C LEU A 175 2.80 -5.64 22.39
N PHE A 176 3.97 -6.26 22.33
CA PHE A 176 4.25 -7.52 23.04
C PHE A 176 5.33 -7.42 24.11
N HIS A 177 5.95 -6.26 24.30
CA HIS A 177 7.16 -6.14 25.12
C HIS A 177 8.28 -7.11 24.69
N SER A 178 8.35 -7.39 23.38
CA SER A 178 9.34 -8.29 22.79
C SER A 178 10.78 -7.95 23.19
N THR A 179 11.57 -9.00 23.33
CA THR A 179 12.97 -8.98 23.74
C THR A 179 13.91 -9.19 22.54
N GLU A 180 15.22 -9.07 22.77
CA GLU A 180 16.23 -9.42 21.76
C GLU A 180 16.18 -10.91 21.36
N GLU A 181 15.77 -11.80 22.27
CA GLU A 181 15.59 -13.22 21.96
C GLU A 181 14.43 -13.44 20.96
N ASP A 182 13.35 -12.66 21.11
CA ASP A 182 12.23 -12.68 20.17
C ASP A 182 12.68 -12.18 18.79
N LEU A 183 13.44 -11.08 18.75
CA LEU A 183 14.02 -10.57 17.50
C LEU A 183 14.93 -11.60 16.85
N HIS A 184 15.84 -12.20 17.61
CA HIS A 184 16.73 -13.24 17.12
C HIS A 184 15.94 -14.41 16.52
N SER A 185 14.86 -14.84 17.18
CA SER A 185 14.00 -15.91 16.68
C SER A 185 13.34 -15.55 15.34
N VAL A 186 12.88 -14.30 15.19
CA VAL A 186 12.33 -13.78 13.93
C VAL A 186 13.38 -13.83 12.83
N LEU A 187 14.62 -13.42 13.12
CA LEU A 187 15.74 -13.42 12.16
C LEU A 187 16.21 -14.82 11.74
N GLN A 188 15.82 -15.89 12.46
CA GLN A 188 16.08 -17.27 12.06
C GLN A 188 15.03 -17.86 11.10
N SER A 189 14.02 -17.08 10.68
CA SER A 189 12.92 -17.55 9.85
C SER A 189 13.30 -17.69 8.36
N ASP A 190 12.57 -18.51 7.61
CA ASP A 190 12.74 -18.66 6.16
C ASP A 190 12.41 -17.38 5.41
N VAL A 191 11.40 -16.66 5.90
CA VAL A 191 10.99 -15.35 5.40
C VAL A 191 10.99 -14.35 6.55
N ILE A 192 11.57 -13.18 6.34
CA ILE A 192 11.57 -12.07 7.28
C ILE A 192 10.88 -10.88 6.59
N THR A 193 9.72 -10.49 7.09
CA THR A 193 8.90 -9.42 6.49
C THR A 193 8.66 -8.27 7.45
N PHE A 194 8.71 -7.04 6.92
CA PHE A 194 8.59 -5.80 7.69
C PHE A 194 7.26 -5.11 7.43
N HIS A 195 6.54 -4.79 8.51
CA HIS A 195 5.23 -4.11 8.52
C HIS A 195 5.16 -3.02 9.61
N VAL A 196 6.25 -2.28 9.78
CA VAL A 196 6.39 -1.20 10.77
C VAL A 196 6.07 0.19 10.20
N PRO A 197 5.63 1.16 11.01
CA PRO A 197 5.59 2.56 10.61
C PRO A 197 7.02 3.13 10.43
N LEU A 198 7.15 4.34 9.88
CA LEU A 198 8.42 5.10 9.91
C LEU A 198 8.46 6.01 11.13
N THR A 199 9.11 5.54 12.19
CA THR A 199 9.32 6.28 13.44
C THR A 199 10.77 6.77 13.47
N LYS A 200 10.96 8.10 13.52
CA LYS A 200 12.30 8.71 13.43
C LYS A 200 13.07 8.72 14.75
N GLU A 201 12.36 8.79 15.87
CA GLU A 201 12.93 9.03 17.20
C GLU A 201 12.24 8.16 18.27
N GLY A 202 12.86 8.09 19.46
CA GLY A 202 12.34 7.34 20.60
C GLY A 202 12.83 5.90 20.67
N ARG A 203 12.44 5.21 21.75
CA ARG A 203 12.90 3.83 22.09
C ARG A 203 12.60 2.76 21.03
N HIS A 204 11.64 3.02 20.15
CA HIS A 204 11.20 2.11 19.10
C HIS A 204 11.26 2.78 17.72
N ALA A 205 12.26 3.65 17.53
CA ALA A 205 12.53 4.23 16.22
C ALA A 205 12.81 3.11 15.20
N THR A 206 12.22 3.24 14.01
CA THR A 206 12.31 2.25 12.94
C THR A 206 13.14 2.75 11.76
N ARG A 207 13.47 4.04 11.71
CA ARG A 207 14.38 4.60 10.71
C ARG A 207 15.76 3.93 10.82
N GLY A 208 16.20 3.30 9.74
CA GLY A 208 17.46 2.56 9.71
C GLY A 208 17.52 1.38 10.67
N MET A 209 16.38 0.84 11.12
CA MET A 209 16.35 -0.33 12.01
C MET A 209 16.93 -1.57 11.33
N ILE A 210 16.74 -1.71 10.01
CA ILE A 210 17.42 -2.74 9.24
C ILE A 210 18.85 -2.24 9.01
N ASN A 211 19.77 -2.74 9.82
CA ASN A 211 21.18 -2.38 9.86
C ASN A 211 22.08 -3.63 9.78
N ASP A 212 23.39 -3.45 9.81
CA ASP A 212 24.35 -4.55 9.71
C ASP A 212 24.15 -5.62 10.79
N ALA A 213 23.81 -5.24 12.03
CA ALA A 213 23.56 -6.18 13.11
C ALA A 213 22.32 -7.05 12.87
N PHE A 214 21.30 -6.55 12.16
CA PHE A 214 20.16 -7.35 11.70
C PHE A 214 20.60 -8.40 10.67
N LEU A 215 21.43 -7.99 9.71
CA LEU A 215 21.89 -8.86 8.64
C LEU A 215 22.83 -9.95 9.17
N ASP A 216 23.75 -9.60 10.07
CA ASP A 216 24.76 -10.51 10.64
C ASP A 216 24.15 -11.64 11.46
N GLN A 217 22.97 -11.42 12.06
CA GLN A 217 22.28 -12.40 12.90
C GLN A 217 21.31 -13.29 12.12
N ALA A 218 20.97 -12.91 10.89
CA ALA A 218 19.89 -13.56 10.17
C ALA A 218 20.32 -14.90 9.55
N ASN A 219 19.33 -15.79 9.39
CA ASN A 219 19.52 -17.02 8.62
C ASN A 219 20.02 -16.66 7.20
N PRO A 220 21.22 -17.11 6.76
CA PRO A 220 21.78 -16.76 5.46
C PRO A 220 20.93 -17.18 4.25
N SER A 221 20.00 -18.12 4.42
CA SER A 221 19.08 -18.58 3.37
C SER A 221 17.72 -17.86 3.37
N SER A 222 17.52 -16.92 4.31
CA SER A 222 16.25 -16.21 4.47
C SER A 222 15.92 -15.32 3.26
N VAL A 223 14.62 -15.15 3.03
CA VAL A 223 14.08 -14.15 2.10
C VAL A 223 13.62 -12.93 2.89
N TRP A 224 14.02 -11.75 2.44
CA TRP A 224 13.65 -10.50 3.08
C TRP A 224 12.59 -9.74 2.28
N ILE A 225 11.54 -9.29 2.94
CA ILE A 225 10.44 -8.57 2.29
C ILE A 225 10.22 -7.23 2.98
N ASN A 226 10.40 -6.14 2.24
CA ASN A 226 10.06 -4.80 2.72
C ASN A 226 8.97 -4.18 1.85
N ALA A 227 7.75 -4.18 2.38
CA ALA A 227 6.58 -3.47 1.85
C ALA A 227 6.00 -2.48 2.88
N ALA A 228 6.83 -2.04 3.83
CA ALA A 228 6.46 -1.09 4.88
C ALA A 228 6.80 0.35 4.47
N ARG A 229 8.04 0.77 4.76
CA ARG A 229 8.56 2.10 4.44
C ARG A 229 10.02 2.00 4.02
N GLY A 230 10.42 2.77 3.03
CA GLY A 230 11.78 2.74 2.49
C GLY A 230 12.87 3.09 3.52
N PRO A 231 12.77 4.22 4.26
CA PRO A 231 13.81 4.65 5.20
C PRO A 231 14.00 3.77 6.45
N VAL A 232 13.29 2.65 6.58
CA VAL A 232 13.58 1.64 7.63
C VAL A 232 14.92 0.93 7.37
N ILE A 233 15.41 1.00 6.13
CA ILE A 233 16.73 0.53 5.72
C ILE A 233 17.53 1.69 5.13
N ALA A 234 18.81 1.77 5.47
CA ALA A 234 19.71 2.78 4.90
C ALA A 234 20.13 2.39 3.46
N PRO A 235 20.45 3.36 2.58
CA PRO A 235 20.94 3.12 1.22
C PRO A 235 22.04 2.06 1.09
N GLU A 236 23.03 2.11 1.98
CA GLU A 236 24.20 1.21 1.97
C GLU A 236 23.82 -0.18 2.46
N THR A 237 23.01 -0.27 3.53
CA THR A 237 22.51 -1.54 4.06
C THR A 237 21.59 -2.24 3.05
N LEU A 238 20.79 -1.51 2.28
CA LEU A 238 19.98 -2.12 1.21
C LEU A 238 20.85 -2.80 0.15
N ARG A 239 21.96 -2.19 -0.24
CA ARG A 239 22.89 -2.82 -1.20
C ARG A 239 23.47 -4.11 -0.64
N ARG A 240 23.87 -4.10 0.63
CA ARG A 240 24.40 -5.27 1.32
C ARG A 240 23.34 -6.37 1.40
N LEU A 241 22.15 -6.04 1.87
CA LEU A 241 21.01 -6.94 1.96
C LEU A 241 20.73 -7.64 0.62
N CYS A 242 20.63 -6.88 -0.48
CA CYS A 242 20.37 -7.46 -1.80
C CYS A 242 21.55 -8.27 -2.38
N ASN A 243 22.77 -8.08 -1.89
CA ASN A 243 23.91 -8.91 -2.31
C ASN A 243 23.99 -10.23 -1.54
N GLU A 244 23.57 -10.24 -0.27
CA GLU A 244 23.69 -11.39 0.63
C GLU A 244 22.43 -12.26 0.65
N PHE A 245 21.26 -11.67 0.41
CA PHE A 245 19.96 -12.33 0.57
C PHE A 245 19.09 -12.16 -0.67
N ARG A 246 18.12 -13.07 -0.81
CA ARG A 246 17.01 -12.88 -1.74
C ARG A 246 16.01 -11.89 -1.16
N THR A 247 15.54 -10.97 -1.97
CA THR A 247 14.79 -9.79 -1.50
C THR A 247 13.56 -9.49 -2.34
N VAL A 248 12.49 -9.05 -1.68
CA VAL A 248 11.29 -8.47 -2.30
C VAL A 248 11.15 -7.05 -1.76
N ILE A 249 11.42 -6.06 -2.61
CA ILE A 249 11.50 -4.64 -2.21
C ILE A 249 10.43 -3.85 -2.96
N ASP A 250 9.38 -3.45 -2.24
CA ASP A 250 8.35 -2.55 -2.77
C ASP A 250 8.67 -1.08 -2.46
N VAL A 251 9.41 -0.81 -1.39
CA VAL A 251 9.70 0.54 -0.89
C VAL A 251 11.20 0.76 -0.73
N PHE A 252 11.68 1.94 -1.14
CA PHE A 252 13.12 2.21 -1.26
C PHE A 252 13.57 3.38 -0.37
N PRO A 253 14.83 3.39 0.14
CA PRO A 253 15.34 4.44 1.04
C PRO A 253 15.08 5.86 0.54
N SER A 254 15.19 6.03 -0.78
CA SER A 254 14.70 7.20 -1.51
C SER A 254 13.86 6.71 -2.69
N GLU A 255 12.75 7.38 -2.95
CA GLU A 255 11.88 7.11 -4.10
C GLU A 255 11.83 8.33 -5.01
N PRO A 256 11.97 8.18 -6.35
CA PRO A 256 12.14 6.93 -7.11
C PRO A 256 13.38 6.11 -6.78
N ALA A 257 13.30 4.79 -6.97
CA ALA A 257 14.39 3.86 -6.70
C ALA A 257 15.58 4.11 -7.62
N LYS A 258 16.81 3.95 -7.11
CA LYS A 258 18.02 3.99 -7.94
C LYS A 258 18.11 2.71 -8.78
N PRO A 259 18.55 2.78 -10.05
CA PRO A 259 18.67 1.61 -10.94
C PRO A 259 19.47 0.45 -10.34
N ASP A 260 20.54 0.73 -9.61
CA ASP A 260 21.37 -0.31 -9.00
C ASP A 260 20.69 -1.10 -7.86
N TRP A 261 19.73 -0.49 -7.16
CA TRP A 261 18.91 -1.20 -6.18
C TRP A 261 17.92 -2.12 -6.88
N LEU A 262 17.33 -1.65 -7.99
CA LEU A 262 16.41 -2.44 -8.80
C LEU A 262 17.13 -3.66 -9.39
N GLU A 263 18.31 -3.49 -9.94
CA GLU A 263 19.11 -4.58 -10.52
C GLU A 263 19.44 -5.67 -9.50
N LYS A 264 19.84 -5.27 -8.27
CA LYS A 264 20.32 -6.18 -7.23
C LYS A 264 19.21 -6.92 -6.49
N ALA A 265 18.06 -6.28 -6.26
CA ALA A 265 16.97 -6.91 -5.55
C ALA A 265 16.35 -8.07 -6.37
N THR A 266 15.89 -9.13 -5.71
CA THR A 266 15.35 -10.30 -6.43
C THR A 266 14.03 -9.96 -7.13
N LEU A 267 13.08 -9.42 -6.39
CA LEU A 267 11.82 -8.88 -6.90
C LEU A 267 11.66 -7.44 -6.44
N VAL A 268 11.13 -6.59 -7.32
CA VAL A 268 10.88 -5.18 -7.04
C VAL A 268 9.53 -4.74 -7.56
N SER A 269 8.96 -3.74 -6.92
CA SER A 269 7.77 -3.04 -7.42
C SER A 269 7.77 -1.58 -6.97
N PRO A 270 7.08 -0.67 -7.69
CA PRO A 270 7.23 0.76 -7.45
C PRO A 270 6.29 1.28 -6.35
N HIS A 271 6.39 0.71 -5.14
CA HIS A 271 5.56 1.08 -3.98
C HIS A 271 4.06 0.88 -4.24
N VAL A 272 3.70 -0.34 -4.63
CA VAL A 272 2.35 -0.74 -5.10
C VAL A 272 1.86 -2.04 -4.43
N ALA A 273 2.49 -2.51 -3.34
CA ALA A 273 2.00 -3.68 -2.61
C ALA A 273 0.52 -3.52 -2.20
N GLY A 274 0.16 -2.34 -1.72
CA GLY A 274 -1.21 -1.99 -1.33
C GLY A 274 -2.18 -1.65 -2.47
N TYR A 275 -1.82 -1.84 -3.75
CA TYR A 275 -2.55 -1.27 -4.91
C TYR A 275 -3.51 -2.24 -5.62
N SER A 276 -4.10 -3.22 -4.93
CA SER A 276 -5.30 -3.86 -5.49
C SER A 276 -6.38 -2.80 -5.78
N TRP A 277 -7.19 -3.04 -6.81
CA TRP A 277 -8.28 -2.13 -7.18
C TRP A 277 -9.19 -1.89 -5.98
N LYS A 278 -9.62 -2.97 -5.32
CA LYS A 278 -10.51 -2.91 -4.15
C LYS A 278 -9.91 -2.07 -3.02
N ALA A 279 -8.62 -2.24 -2.70
CA ALA A 279 -7.95 -1.47 -1.67
C ALA A 279 -7.92 0.04 -1.98
N ARG A 280 -7.53 0.41 -3.20
CA ARG A 280 -7.47 1.82 -3.61
C ARG A 280 -8.86 2.45 -3.66
N PHE A 281 -9.82 1.75 -4.24
CA PHE A 281 -11.21 2.20 -4.33
C PHE A 281 -11.83 2.37 -2.94
N ALA A 282 -11.66 1.37 -2.06
CA ALA A 282 -12.17 1.42 -0.69
C ALA A 282 -11.54 2.56 0.12
N GLY A 283 -10.29 2.92 -0.17
CA GLY A 283 -9.63 4.11 0.40
C GLY A 283 -10.39 5.40 0.09
N VAL A 284 -10.74 5.62 -1.18
CA VAL A 284 -11.54 6.77 -1.62
C VAL A 284 -12.94 6.71 -1.05
N PHE A 285 -13.57 5.55 -1.13
CA PHE A 285 -14.92 5.32 -0.64
C PHE A 285 -15.05 5.63 0.86
N ARG A 286 -14.09 5.19 1.70
CA ARG A 286 -14.06 5.47 3.14
C ARG A 286 -13.90 6.96 3.45
N VAL A 287 -13.09 7.68 2.67
CA VAL A 287 -12.96 9.14 2.79
C VAL A 287 -14.32 9.79 2.54
N LEU A 288 -15.02 9.41 1.46
CA LEU A 288 -16.34 9.95 1.15
C LEU A 288 -17.38 9.57 2.19
N GLN A 289 -17.39 8.33 2.70
CA GLN A 289 -18.28 7.93 3.80
C GLN A 289 -18.06 8.78 5.06
N SER A 290 -16.79 9.01 5.43
CA SER A 290 -16.45 9.78 6.62
C SER A 290 -16.80 11.26 6.46
N PHE A 291 -16.53 11.82 5.29
CA PHE A 291 -16.94 13.18 4.93
C PHE A 291 -18.47 13.33 4.94
N ALA A 292 -19.18 12.34 4.38
CA ALA A 292 -20.62 12.34 4.33
C ALA A 292 -21.25 12.27 5.72
N ALA A 293 -20.74 11.39 6.58
CA ALA A 293 -21.18 11.30 7.96
C ALA A 293 -20.96 12.63 8.71
N ALA A 294 -19.78 13.25 8.55
CA ALA A 294 -19.44 14.50 9.21
C ALA A 294 -20.28 15.70 8.72
N ARG A 295 -20.78 15.65 7.48
CA ARG A 295 -21.54 16.74 6.84
C ARG A 295 -23.03 16.42 6.66
N SER A 296 -23.51 15.28 7.18
CA SER A 296 -24.89 14.80 7.00
C SER A 296 -25.30 14.69 5.52
N LEU A 297 -24.38 14.21 4.68
CA LEU A 297 -24.58 14.01 3.24
C LEU A 297 -25.06 12.58 2.94
N SER A 298 -25.68 12.40 1.77
CA SER A 298 -26.14 11.12 1.25
C SER A 298 -24.97 10.25 0.79
N MET A 299 -24.96 8.97 1.19
CA MET A 299 -23.97 7.96 0.79
C MET A 299 -24.63 6.58 0.57
N PRO A 300 -25.55 6.42 -0.40
CA PRO A 300 -26.30 5.18 -0.63
C PRO A 300 -25.54 4.16 -1.51
N PHE A 301 -24.27 4.44 -1.83
CA PHE A 301 -23.48 3.68 -2.79
C PHE A 301 -22.87 2.43 -2.18
N ARG A 302 -22.52 1.45 -3.02
CA ARG A 302 -21.75 0.27 -2.63
C ARG A 302 -20.50 0.16 -3.48
N ILE A 303 -19.41 -0.38 -2.93
CA ILE A 303 -18.15 -0.57 -3.66
C ILE A 303 -18.36 -1.48 -4.88
N GLU A 304 -19.20 -2.50 -4.73
CA GLU A 304 -19.46 -3.48 -5.80
C GLU A 304 -20.08 -2.86 -7.05
N ASP A 305 -20.81 -1.75 -6.92
CA ASP A 305 -21.47 -1.07 -8.04
C ASP A 305 -20.46 -0.47 -9.05
N TYR A 306 -19.22 -0.25 -8.61
CA TYR A 306 -18.15 0.39 -9.38
C TYR A 306 -17.00 -0.58 -9.72
N ARG A 307 -17.21 -1.88 -9.49
CA ARG A 307 -16.21 -2.90 -9.79
C ARG A 307 -15.97 -3.01 -11.30
N PRO A 308 -14.71 -2.98 -11.77
CA PRO A 308 -14.44 -3.16 -13.18
C PRO A 308 -14.80 -4.58 -13.61
N GLU A 309 -15.39 -4.72 -14.80
CA GLU A 309 -15.72 -6.03 -15.37
C GLU A 309 -14.47 -6.90 -15.61
N ARG A 310 -13.32 -6.25 -15.85
CA ARG A 310 -12.03 -6.88 -16.08
C ARG A 310 -10.90 -6.13 -15.37
N PHE A 311 -10.03 -6.89 -14.73
CA PHE A 311 -8.77 -6.39 -14.18
C PHE A 311 -7.66 -6.49 -15.24
N ALA A 312 -6.82 -5.46 -15.30
CA ALA A 312 -5.66 -5.42 -16.19
C ALA A 312 -4.52 -6.30 -15.68
N LEU A 313 -4.41 -6.49 -14.36
CA LEU A 313 -3.42 -7.32 -13.71
C LEU A 313 -4.10 -8.36 -12.81
N ASN A 314 -3.56 -9.57 -12.80
CA ASN A 314 -4.02 -10.64 -11.93
C ASN A 314 -3.28 -10.58 -10.58
N GLY A 315 -4.02 -10.58 -9.46
CA GLY A 315 -3.45 -10.52 -8.12
C GLY A 315 -2.53 -11.69 -7.74
N LEU A 316 -2.62 -12.84 -8.40
CA LEU A 316 -1.89 -14.07 -8.06
C LEU A 316 -0.49 -14.16 -8.70
N ASP A 317 -0.27 -13.55 -9.86
CA ASP A 317 0.99 -13.72 -10.64
C ASP A 317 1.58 -12.41 -11.21
N PHE A 318 1.00 -11.24 -10.91
CA PHE A 318 1.48 -9.96 -11.46
C PHE A 318 2.94 -9.62 -11.12
N LEU A 319 3.48 -10.13 -10.01
CA LEU A 319 4.69 -9.57 -9.40
C LEU A 319 5.95 -9.80 -10.23
N GLU A 320 6.07 -10.94 -10.90
CA GLU A 320 7.24 -11.21 -11.75
C GLU A 320 7.29 -10.24 -12.94
N ALA A 321 6.16 -10.09 -13.64
CA ALA A 321 6.05 -9.16 -14.76
C ALA A 321 6.24 -7.70 -14.32
N GLU A 322 5.70 -7.31 -13.16
CA GLU A 322 5.90 -5.99 -12.58
C GLU A 322 7.39 -5.73 -12.28
N SER A 323 8.06 -6.71 -11.67
CA SER A 323 9.48 -6.61 -11.36
C SER A 323 10.33 -6.53 -12.62
N GLN A 324 10.04 -7.30 -13.66
CA GLN A 324 10.77 -7.25 -14.92
C GLN A 324 10.58 -5.90 -15.62
N SER A 325 9.34 -5.41 -15.67
CA SER A 325 9.02 -4.10 -16.26
C SER A 325 9.81 -2.98 -15.58
N LEU A 326 9.77 -2.90 -14.24
CA LEU A 326 10.45 -1.84 -13.50
C LEU A 326 11.98 -1.94 -13.60
N LYS A 327 12.55 -3.15 -13.63
CA LYS A 327 13.99 -3.34 -13.86
C LYS A 327 14.43 -2.91 -15.26
N SER A 328 13.58 -3.12 -16.27
CA SER A 328 13.87 -2.75 -17.66
C SER A 328 13.76 -1.25 -17.94
N ASP A 329 12.91 -0.56 -17.18
CA ASP A 329 12.71 0.89 -17.28
C ASP A 329 12.58 1.52 -15.88
N PRO A 330 13.72 1.78 -15.19
CA PRO A 330 13.74 2.40 -13.87
C PRO A 330 13.05 3.78 -13.82
N ASP A 331 13.09 4.54 -14.91
CA ASP A 331 12.52 5.88 -14.98
C ASP A 331 10.98 5.85 -14.93
N SER A 332 10.38 4.70 -15.27
CA SER A 332 8.93 4.47 -15.17
C SER A 332 8.40 4.45 -13.73
N PHE A 333 9.24 4.38 -12.68
CA PHE A 333 8.82 4.18 -11.28
C PHE A 333 7.64 5.07 -10.86
N SER A 334 7.75 6.39 -11.09
CA SER A 334 6.71 7.34 -10.66
C SER A 334 5.45 7.25 -11.52
N GLU A 335 5.62 7.10 -12.83
CA GLU A 335 4.48 6.97 -13.74
C GLU A 335 3.71 5.69 -13.43
N ARG A 336 4.43 4.57 -13.32
CA ARG A 336 3.88 3.25 -13.04
C ARG A 336 3.13 3.23 -11.72
N ARG A 337 3.68 3.84 -10.67
CA ARG A 337 2.99 4.00 -9.38
C ARG A 337 1.72 4.85 -9.52
N ASN A 338 1.80 6.02 -10.15
CA ASN A 338 0.69 6.96 -10.20
C ASN A 338 -0.45 6.50 -11.13
N ARG A 339 -0.14 5.69 -12.15
CA ARG A 339 -1.10 5.14 -13.12
C ARG A 339 -1.12 3.62 -13.08
N TYR A 340 -1.00 3.05 -11.88
CA TYR A 340 -0.95 1.61 -11.72
C TYR A 340 -2.27 0.98 -12.21
N PRO A 341 -2.22 -0.01 -13.13
CA PRO A 341 -3.41 -0.63 -13.70
C PRO A 341 -4.31 -1.27 -12.64
N SER A 342 -5.56 -1.57 -12.99
CA SER A 342 -6.47 -2.29 -12.10
C SER A 342 -5.93 -3.70 -11.84
N ARG A 343 -5.51 -3.96 -10.60
CA ARG A 343 -5.10 -5.29 -10.13
C ARG A 343 -6.21 -5.91 -9.31
N SER A 344 -6.59 -7.14 -9.62
CA SER A 344 -7.52 -7.90 -8.77
C SER A 344 -6.94 -8.18 -7.38
N SER A 345 -7.81 -8.33 -6.39
CA SER A 345 -7.51 -8.99 -5.12
C SER A 345 -7.65 -10.52 -5.24
N PHE A 346 -7.20 -11.27 -4.24
CA PHE A 346 -7.41 -12.72 -4.20
C PHE A 346 -8.92 -13.05 -4.18
N ARG A 347 -9.72 -12.26 -3.48
CA ARG A 347 -11.19 -12.39 -3.50
C ARG A 347 -11.76 -12.23 -4.89
N ASP A 348 -11.26 -11.23 -5.63
CA ASP A 348 -11.74 -10.98 -6.98
C ASP A 348 -11.51 -12.21 -7.87
N GLU A 349 -10.35 -12.85 -7.74
CA GLU A 349 -10.01 -14.07 -8.48
C GLU A 349 -10.83 -15.28 -8.04
N MET A 350 -11.14 -15.40 -6.74
CA MET A 350 -12.06 -16.43 -6.21
C MET A 350 -13.47 -16.29 -6.78
N GLU A 351 -14.05 -15.09 -6.70
CA GLU A 351 -15.42 -14.81 -7.15
C GLU A 351 -15.58 -14.94 -8.67
N LEU A 352 -14.51 -14.67 -9.43
CA LEU A 352 -14.50 -14.85 -10.89
C LEU A 352 -14.27 -16.32 -11.32
N GLY A 353 -14.09 -17.25 -10.38
CA GLY A 353 -13.93 -18.68 -10.65
C GLY A 353 -12.64 -19.03 -11.41
N ARG A 354 -11.60 -18.19 -11.31
CA ARG A 354 -10.43 -18.25 -12.21
C ARG A 354 -9.31 -19.19 -11.79
N LEU A 355 -9.46 -19.95 -10.70
CA LEU A 355 -8.52 -21.04 -10.36
C LEU A 355 -8.39 -22.07 -11.49
N GLU A 356 -9.42 -22.28 -12.32
CA GLU A 356 -9.38 -23.24 -13.42
C GLU A 356 -8.87 -22.62 -14.74
N GLY A 357 -8.92 -21.29 -14.88
CA GLY A 357 -8.70 -20.58 -16.14
C GLY A 357 -7.34 -19.90 -16.28
N LEU A 358 -6.51 -19.90 -15.24
CA LEU A 358 -5.17 -19.33 -15.29
C LEU A 358 -4.23 -20.30 -15.98
N SER A 359 -3.78 -19.93 -17.18
CA SER A 359 -2.83 -20.69 -18.00
C SER A 359 -1.48 -20.81 -17.30
N GLY A 360 -1.38 -21.71 -16.32
CA GLY A 360 -0.21 -21.91 -15.44
C GLY A 360 -0.59 -22.41 -14.04
N LEU A 361 -1.77 -22.03 -13.55
CA LEU A 361 -2.30 -22.43 -12.24
C LEU A 361 -3.40 -23.47 -12.43
N ASN A 362 -3.07 -24.63 -12.99
CA ASN A 362 -3.99 -25.77 -12.91
C ASN A 362 -4.23 -26.08 -11.42
N ALA A 363 -5.49 -26.29 -10.99
CA ALA A 363 -5.81 -26.68 -9.61
C ALA A 363 -5.02 -27.92 -9.13
N GLY A 364 -4.59 -28.78 -10.06
CA GLY A 364 -3.69 -29.91 -9.79
C GLY A 364 -2.19 -29.59 -9.72
N SER A 365 -1.75 -28.37 -10.05
CA SER A 365 -0.35 -27.94 -9.98
C SER A 365 0.06 -27.53 -8.55
N ALA A 366 1.37 -27.54 -8.26
CA ALA A 366 1.88 -27.12 -6.95
C ALA A 366 1.49 -25.66 -6.61
N HIS A 367 1.48 -24.78 -7.61
CA HIS A 367 1.04 -23.40 -7.45
C HIS A 367 -0.47 -23.30 -7.20
N GLY A 368 -1.28 -24.08 -7.91
CA GLY A 368 -2.74 -24.13 -7.70
C GLY A 368 -3.09 -24.62 -6.29
N ARG A 369 -2.38 -25.64 -5.78
CA ARG A 369 -2.52 -26.11 -4.39
C ARG A 369 -2.19 -25.02 -3.37
N TYR A 370 -1.10 -24.28 -3.58
CA TYR A 370 -0.70 -23.19 -2.69
C TYR A 370 -1.76 -22.11 -2.56
N PHE A 371 -2.24 -21.57 -3.68
CA PHE A 371 -3.30 -20.56 -3.66
C PHE A 371 -4.65 -21.12 -3.19
N GLY A 372 -4.93 -22.40 -3.46
CA GLY A 372 -6.11 -23.09 -2.91
C GLY A 372 -6.13 -23.08 -1.39
N ARG A 373 -5.01 -23.45 -0.74
CA ARG A 373 -4.89 -23.41 0.74
C ARG A 373 -5.00 -21.99 1.30
N ILE A 374 -4.47 -21.00 0.59
CA ILE A 374 -4.66 -19.59 0.94
C ILE A 374 -6.14 -19.22 0.92
N PHE A 375 -6.88 -19.60 -0.12
CA PHE A 375 -8.30 -19.26 -0.23
C PHE A 375 -9.15 -19.95 0.83
N GLU A 376 -8.84 -21.20 1.18
CA GLU A 376 -9.44 -21.89 2.32
C GLU A 376 -9.19 -21.12 3.64
N ALA A 377 -7.93 -20.75 3.91
CA ALA A 377 -7.59 -19.95 5.08
C ALA A 377 -8.32 -18.60 5.12
N TRP A 378 -8.47 -17.94 3.97
CA TRP A 378 -9.19 -16.67 3.86
C TRP A 378 -10.66 -16.79 4.22
N ASN A 379 -11.32 -17.85 3.73
CA ASN A 379 -12.72 -18.13 4.02
C ASN A 379 -12.93 -18.40 5.51
N GLU A 380 -12.04 -19.18 6.13
CA GLU A 380 -12.11 -19.50 7.57
C GLU A 380 -11.85 -18.29 8.47
N LEU A 381 -10.98 -17.39 8.05
CA LEU A 381 -10.62 -16.18 8.82
C LEU A 381 -11.59 -15.02 8.58
N HIS A 382 -12.57 -15.16 7.69
CA HIS A 382 -13.50 -14.11 7.30
C HIS A 382 -12.78 -12.80 6.92
N LEU A 383 -11.64 -12.91 6.23
CA LEU A 383 -10.84 -11.75 5.83
C LEU A 383 -11.49 -10.96 4.67
N TYR A 384 -12.65 -11.39 4.17
CA TYR A 384 -13.40 -10.73 3.11
C TYR A 384 -14.89 -10.73 3.36
#